data_AF-A0A5E6NLM0-F1
#
_entry.id   AF-A0A5E6NLM0-F1
#
_cell.length_a   1.000
_cell.length_b   1.000
_cell.length_c   1.000
_cell.angle_alpha   90.00
_cell.angle_beta   90.00
_cell.angle_gamma   90.00
#
_symmetry.space_group_name_H-M   'P 1'
#
loop_
_entity.id
_entity.type
_entity.pdbx_description
1 polymer ?
#
loop_
_entity_poly.entity_id
_entity_poly.type
_entity_poly.pdbx_seq_one_letter_code
_entity_poly.pdbx_strand_id
1 'polypeptide(L)'
;MIINLEELELGGKKVLIRQDLNVPIKAGVVTSDKRIKASLPTIEMAMKQGAKVMLMSHRGRPIEGEVSDEFTLQPVADRLSELLGSQCV
;
A
#
# COMPACT_ATOMS: atom_id res chain seq x y z
N MET A 1 1.52 -24.96 2.40
CA MET A 1 0.82 -24.75 1.11
C MET A 1 0.66 -23.25 0.95
N ILE A 2 1.06 -22.70 -0.20
CA ILE A 2 0.87 -21.28 -0.54
C ILE A 2 -0.36 -21.23 -1.46
N ILE A 3 -1.28 -20.32 -1.21
CA ILE A 3 -2.49 -20.12 -2.03
C ILE A 3 -2.31 -18.82 -2.81
N ASN A 4 -2.61 -18.84 -4.11
CA ASN A 4 -2.54 -17.63 -4.93
C ASN A 4 -3.77 -16.76 -4.70
N LEU A 5 -3.57 -15.44 -4.66
CA LEU A 5 -4.67 -14.48 -4.45
C LEU A 5 -5.74 -14.57 -5.55
N GLU A 6 -5.34 -14.93 -6.77
CA GLU A 6 -6.24 -15.09 -7.93
C GLU A 6 -7.22 -16.26 -7.80
N GLU A 7 -6.94 -17.22 -6.91
CA GLU A 7 -7.79 -18.39 -6.66
C GLU A 7 -8.86 -18.10 -5.59
N LEU A 8 -8.85 -16.92 -4.98
CA LEU A 8 -9.74 -16.54 -3.89
C LEU A 8 -10.88 -15.65 -4.37
N GLU A 9 -12.08 -15.94 -3.87
CA GLU A 9 -13.23 -15.03 -3.99
C GLU A 9 -13.08 -13.86 -3.02
N LEU A 10 -12.78 -12.67 -3.53
CA LEU A 10 -12.52 -11.47 -2.70
C LEU A 10 -13.73 -10.52 -2.57
N GLY A 11 -14.77 -10.71 -3.38
CA GLY A 11 -15.94 -9.84 -3.40
C GLY A 11 -16.61 -9.69 -2.04
N GLY A 12 -16.84 -8.44 -1.61
CA GLY A 12 -17.46 -8.11 -0.33
C GLY A 12 -16.57 -8.34 0.90
N LYS A 13 -15.37 -8.90 0.74
CA LYS A 13 -14.43 -9.16 1.85
C LYS A 13 -13.56 -7.93 2.14
N LYS A 14 -13.07 -7.87 3.37
CA LYS A 14 -11.99 -6.95 3.76
C LYS A 14 -10.66 -7.70 3.65
N VAL A 15 -9.75 -7.21 2.81
CA VAL A 15 -8.49 -7.89 2.48
C VAL A 15 -7.32 -7.04 2.93
N LEU A 16 -6.55 -7.53 3.90
CA LEU A 16 -5.30 -6.90 4.33
C LEU A 16 -4.16 -7.39 3.44
N ILE A 17 -3.47 -6.47 2.78
CA ILE A 17 -2.36 -6.78 1.87
C ILE A 17 -1.08 -6.13 2.40
N ARG A 18 -0.08 -6.97 2.71
CA ARG A 18 1.28 -6.50 3.01
C ARG A 18 1.97 -6.14 1.70
N GLN A 19 2.31 -4.87 1.53
CA GLN A 19 3.04 -4.39 0.38
C GLN A 19 4.40 -3.83 0.78
N ASP A 20 5.36 -3.88 -0.13
CA ASP A 20 6.65 -3.20 0.03
C ASP A 20 6.53 -1.78 -0.51
N LEU A 21 6.12 -0.85 0.34
CA LEU A 21 5.99 0.57 0.01
C LEU A 21 7.12 1.41 0.58
N ASN A 22 8.28 0.80 0.85
CA ASN A 22 9.45 1.49 1.39
C ASN A 22 10.15 2.28 0.28
N VAL A 23 9.62 3.47 -0.01
CA VAL A 23 10.10 4.38 -1.06
C VAL A 23 10.89 5.55 -0.47
N PRO A 24 11.86 6.10 -1.23
CA PRO A 24 12.57 7.30 -0.80
C PRO A 24 11.62 8.51 -0.81
N ILE A 25 11.64 9.25 0.29
CA ILE A 25 10.86 10.48 0.48
C ILE A 25 11.82 11.61 0.81
N LYS A 26 11.63 12.76 0.17
CA LYS A 26 12.39 13.98 0.43
C LYS A 26 11.40 15.13 0.60
N ALA A 27 11.50 15.85 1.72
CA ALA A 27 10.60 16.96 2.04
C ALA A 27 9.11 16.61 1.91
N GLY A 28 8.72 15.42 2.39
CA GLY A 28 7.32 14.95 2.34
C GLY A 28 6.85 14.47 0.96
N VAL A 29 7.71 14.41 -0.05
CA VAL A 29 7.36 13.98 -1.41
C VAL A 29 8.10 12.68 -1.78
N VAL A 30 7.39 11.73 -2.38
CA VAL A 30 7.96 10.50 -2.92
C VAL A 30 8.84 10.83 -4.14
N THR A 31 10.14 10.54 -4.05
CA THR A 31 11.08 10.84 -5.15
C THR A 31 11.22 9.70 -6.16
N SER A 32 10.84 8.48 -5.79
CA SER A 32 10.73 7.34 -6.69
C SER A 32 9.55 6.45 -6.33
N ASP A 33 8.62 6.28 -7.27
CA ASP A 33 7.39 5.52 -7.09
C ASP A 33 7.47 4.08 -7.65
N LYS A 34 8.67 3.59 -7.97
CA LYS A 34 8.87 2.26 -8.59
C LYS A 34 8.20 1.14 -7.81
N ARG A 35 8.34 1.14 -6.48
CA ARG A 35 7.75 0.11 -5.61
C ARG A 35 6.23 0.24 -5.51
N ILE A 36 5.73 1.48 -5.42
CA ILE A 36 4.30 1.76 -5.43
C ILE A 36 3.66 1.21 -6.71
N LYS A 37 4.24 1.54 -7.88
CA LYS A 37 3.78 1.04 -9.18
C LYS A 37 3.81 -0.47 -9.29
N ALA A 38 4.83 -1.12 -8.71
CA ALA A 38 4.91 -2.58 -8.69
C ALA A 38 3.80 -3.24 -7.85
N SER A 39 3.27 -2.55 -6.85
CA SER A 39 2.16 -3.03 -6.02
C SER A 39 0.77 -2.83 -6.65
N LEU A 40 0.63 -1.91 -7.61
CA LEU A 40 -0.68 -1.54 -8.20
C LEU A 40 -1.47 -2.74 -8.75
N PRO A 41 -0.88 -3.67 -9.54
CA PRO A 41 -1.66 -4.76 -10.15
C PRO A 41 -2.39 -5.62 -9.12
N THR A 42 -1.76 -5.92 -7.98
CA THR A 42 -2.38 -6.70 -6.90
C THR A 42 -3.53 -5.94 -6.24
N ILE A 43 -3.34 -4.63 -6.04
CA ILE A 43 -4.34 -3.76 -5.39
C ILE A 43 -5.55 -3.61 -6.29
N GLU A 44 -5.33 -3.25 -7.56
CA GLU A 44 -6.37 -3.07 -8.56
C GLU A 44 -7.15 -4.36 -8.80
N MET A 45 -6.48 -5.52 -8.82
CA MET A 45 -7.15 -6.81 -8.96
C MET A 45 -8.10 -7.08 -7.79
N ALA A 46 -7.66 -6.89 -6.55
CA ALA A 46 -8.51 -7.07 -5.38
C ALA A 46 -9.69 -6.08 -5.36
N MET A 47 -9.45 -4.81 -5.72
CA MET A 47 -10.50 -3.79 -5.83
C MET A 47 -11.52 -4.13 -6.92
N LYS A 48 -11.06 -4.59 -8.09
CA LYS A 48 -11.91 -4.97 -9.22
C LYS A 48 -12.82 -6.16 -8.91
N GLN A 49 -12.37 -7.07 -8.06
CA GLN A 49 -13.21 -8.16 -7.54
C GLN A 49 -14.24 -7.71 -6.50
N GLY A 50 -14.24 -6.43 -6.09
CA GLY A 50 -15.17 -5.88 -5.10
C GLY A 50 -14.73 -6.04 -3.65
N ALA A 51 -13.42 -6.23 -3.42
CA ALA A 51 -12.86 -6.28 -2.08
C ALA A 51 -12.67 -4.88 -1.49
N LYS A 52 -12.80 -4.76 -0.17
CA LYS A 52 -12.31 -3.60 0.60
C LYS A 52 -10.85 -3.83 0.96
N VAL A 53 -9.94 -3.17 0.26
CA VAL A 53 -8.49 -3.37 0.42
C VAL A 53 -7.95 -2.51 1.55
N MET A 54 -7.16 -3.11 2.44
CA MET A 54 -6.37 -2.45 3.48
C MET A 54 -4.90 -2.71 3.18
N LEU A 55 -4.08 -1.67 3.11
CA LEU A 55 -2.66 -1.79 2.81
C LEU A 55 -1.84 -1.63 4.08
N MET A 56 -0.82 -2.47 4.23
CA MET A 56 0.17 -2.30 5.29
C MET A 56 1.58 -2.36 4.71
N SER A 57 2.46 -1.50 5.21
CA SER A 57 3.88 -1.52 4.91
C SER A 57 4.67 -1.02 6.12
N HIS A 58 5.97 -1.28 6.09
CA HIS A 58 6.96 -0.56 6.87
C HIS A 58 7.51 0.64 6.06
N ARG A 59 8.15 1.59 6.76
CA ARG A 59 8.99 2.64 6.16
C ARG A 59 10.23 2.83 7.02
N GLY A 60 11.41 2.81 6.39
CA GLY A 60 12.67 3.05 7.08
C GLY A 60 12.93 2.07 8.24
N ARG A 61 13.48 2.58 9.35
CA ARG A 61 13.84 1.82 10.55
C ARG A 61 13.44 2.59 11.81
N PRO A 62 12.13 2.72 12.10
CA PRO A 62 11.67 3.36 13.33
C PRO A 62 12.07 2.55 14.56
N ILE A 63 12.08 3.20 15.72
CA ILE A 63 12.18 2.52 17.01
C ILE A 63 10.81 1.90 17.31
N GLU A 64 10.79 0.63 17.67
CA GLU A 64 9.55 -0.08 17.98
C GLU A 64 8.85 0.55 19.20
N GLY A 65 7.54 0.76 19.08
CA GLY A 65 6.73 1.39 20.14
C GLY A 65 6.76 2.93 20.12
N GLU A 66 7.60 3.55 19.30
CA GLU A 66 7.68 5.01 19.17
C GLU A 66 7.11 5.50 17.83
N VAL A 67 6.25 6.52 17.91
CA VAL A 67 5.71 7.16 16.71
C VAL A 67 6.68 8.25 16.25
N SER A 68 7.06 8.21 14.98
CA SER A 68 7.89 9.24 14.36
C SER A 68 7.31 9.65 13.01
N ASP A 69 7.06 10.96 12.86
CA ASP A 69 6.58 11.57 11.62
C ASP A 69 7.55 11.35 10.46
N GLU A 70 8.85 11.17 10.76
CA GLU A 70 9.88 10.82 9.78
C GLU A 70 9.74 9.40 9.22
N PHE A 71 8.88 8.55 9.81
CA PHE A 71 8.58 7.20 9.29
C PHE A 71 7.09 7.00 8.95
N THR A 72 6.28 8.07 8.90
CA THR A 72 4.84 8.00 8.52
C THR A 72 4.60 7.32 7.15
N LEU A 73 3.39 6.89 6.81
CA LEU A 73 3.09 6.45 5.43
C LEU A 73 2.28 7.49 4.64
N GLN A 74 1.98 8.66 5.21
CA GLN A 74 1.11 9.66 4.57
C GLN A 74 1.53 10.03 3.14
N PRO A 75 2.80 10.38 2.83
CA PRO A 75 3.20 10.70 1.46
C PRO A 75 3.05 9.53 0.46
N VAL A 76 3.13 8.31 0.97
CA VAL A 76 2.93 7.10 0.17
C VAL A 76 1.45 6.91 -0.14
N ALA A 77 0.57 7.14 0.85
CA ALA A 77 -0.88 7.10 0.68
C ALA A 77 -1.36 8.17 -0.30
N ASP A 78 -0.81 9.38 -0.22
CA ASP A 78 -1.12 10.48 -1.15
C ASP A 78 -0.74 10.07 -2.58
N ARG A 79 0.48 9.56 -2.77
CA ARG A 79 0.95 9.10 -4.09
C ARG A 79 0.17 7.89 -4.63
N LEU A 80 -0.21 6.96 -3.76
CA LEU A 80 -1.09 5.84 -4.13
C LEU A 80 -2.46 6.34 -4.58
N SER A 81 -3.03 7.33 -3.89
CA SER A 81 -4.33 7.90 -4.23
C SER A 81 -4.32 8.54 -5.62
N GLU A 82 -3.25 9.27 -5.95
CA GLU A 82 -3.06 9.85 -7.28
C GLU A 82 -3.00 8.78 -8.37
N LEU A 83 -2.29 7.68 -8.13
CA LEU A 83 -2.11 6.60 -9.11
C LEU A 83 -3.36 5.75 -9.30
N LEU A 84 -4.12 5.50 -8.23
CA LEU A 84 -5.35 4.71 -8.26
C LEU A 84 -6.57 5.53 -8.72
N GLY A 85 -6.48 6.86 -8.73
CA GLY A 85 -7.65 7.74 -8.95
C GLY A 85 -8.74 7.58 -7.88
N SER A 86 -8.37 7.03 -6.72
CA SER A 86 -9.27 6.74 -5.60
C SER A 86 -8.56 7.12 -4.32
N GLN A 87 -9.27 7.79 -3.41
CA GLN A 87 -8.70 8.24 -2.15
C GLN A 87 -8.32 7.05 -1.27
N CYS A 88 -7.03 6.92 -0.96
CA CYS A 88 -6.53 6.11 0.13
C CYS A 88 -6.64 6.94 1.40
N VAL A 89 -7.24 6.37 2.45
CA VAL A 89 -7.48 7.01 3.75
C VAL A 89 -6.71 6.25 4.82
#